data_AF-A0A3P9DV05-F1
#
_entry.id   AF-A0A3P9DV05-F1
#
_cell.length_a   1.000
_cell.length_b   1.000
_cell.length_c   1.000
_cell.angle_alpha   90.00
_cell.angle_beta   90.00
_cell.angle_gamma   90.00
#
_symmetry.space_group_name_H-M   'P 1'
#
loop_
_entity.id
_entity.type
_entity.pdbx_description
1 polymer ?
#
loop_
_entity_poly.entity_id
_entity_poly.type
_entity_poly.pdbx_seq_one_letter_code
_entity_poly.pdbx_strand_id
1 'polypeptide(L)'
;IRSLLVLLFLAAANAKIFERCEWACMLRANGIDGYYGVSLAECEYYTLNYNTMAKNTNSDRSTDFGSFQINSYLWCFSPRASCGLSPCEV
;
A
#
# COMPACT_ATOMS: atom_id res chain seq x y z
N ILE A 1 7.55 -1.13 -29.71
CA ILE A 1 7.84 -0.06 -28.72
C ILE A 1 6.82 -0.06 -27.58
N ARG A 2 5.50 0.02 -27.85
CA ARG A 2 4.45 -0.04 -26.80
C ARG A 2 4.51 -1.29 -25.90
N SER A 3 4.67 -2.49 -26.45
CA SER A 3 4.73 -3.71 -25.63
C SER A 3 6.00 -3.82 -24.77
N LEU A 4 7.11 -3.25 -25.22
CA LEU A 4 8.37 -3.20 -24.46
C LEU A 4 8.25 -2.29 -23.24
N LEU A 5 7.56 -1.15 -23.39
CA LEU A 5 7.27 -0.25 -22.27
C LEU A 5 6.38 -0.93 -21.23
N VAL A 6 5.33 -1.64 -21.65
CA VAL A 6 4.44 -2.38 -20.73
C VAL A 6 5.20 -3.45 -19.95
N LEU A 7 6.10 -4.21 -20.61
CA LEU A 7 6.95 -5.20 -19.94
C LEU A 7 7.92 -4.56 -18.94
N LEU A 8 8.49 -3.38 -19.27
CA LEU A 8 9.36 -2.63 -18.36
C LEU A 8 8.59 -2.14 -17.12
N PHE A 9 7.37 -1.65 -17.30
CA PHE A 9 6.51 -1.19 -16.20
C PHE A 9 6.04 -2.35 -15.31
N LEU A 10 5.70 -3.50 -15.89
CA LEU A 10 5.34 -4.70 -15.12
C LEU A 10 6.52 -5.22 -14.29
N ALA A 11 7.74 -5.15 -14.82
CA ALA A 11 8.95 -5.51 -14.07
C ALA A 11 9.27 -4.53 -12.92
N ALA A 12 8.85 -3.26 -13.04
CA ALA A 12 9.04 -2.26 -12.00
C ALA A 12 8.05 -2.41 -10.83
N ALA A 13 6.86 -2.99 -11.06
CA ALA A 13 5.86 -3.24 -10.04
C ALA A 13 6.28 -4.39 -9.11
N ASN A 14 7.01 -4.06 -8.05
CA ASN A 14 7.48 -5.03 -7.06
C ASN A 14 6.52 -5.10 -5.87
N ALA A 15 5.77 -6.19 -5.81
CA ALA A 15 5.14 -6.67 -4.60
C ALA A 15 6.20 -7.23 -3.64
N LYS A 16 6.16 -6.84 -2.36
CA LYS A 16 7.24 -7.17 -1.40
C LYS A 16 6.71 -7.34 0.03
N ILE A 17 7.28 -8.32 0.73
CA ILE A 17 7.24 -8.39 2.19
C ILE A 17 8.55 -7.78 2.69
N PHE A 18 8.46 -6.73 3.49
CA PHE A 18 9.63 -6.04 4.03
C PHE A 18 10.05 -6.62 5.37
N GLU A 19 11.35 -6.54 5.68
CA GLU A 19 11.82 -6.67 7.05
C GLU A 19 11.45 -5.43 7.86
N ARG A 20 11.26 -5.57 9.19
CA ARG A 20 10.79 -4.45 10.05
C ARG A 20 11.63 -3.18 9.89
N CYS A 21 12.96 -3.28 10.01
CA CYS A 21 13.84 -2.11 9.91
C CYS A 21 13.89 -1.56 8.47
N GLU A 22 13.77 -2.41 7.45
CA GLU A 22 13.70 -1.98 6.05
C GLU A 22 12.43 -1.14 5.82
N TRP A 23 11.30 -1.62 6.34
CA TRP A 23 10.02 -0.91 6.30
C TRP A 23 10.10 0.44 7.01
N ALA A 24 10.62 0.50 8.24
CA ALA A 24 10.78 1.74 9.00
C ALA A 24 11.66 2.77 8.26
N CYS A 25 12.77 2.33 7.67
CA CYS A 25 13.63 3.18 6.85
C CYS A 25 12.87 3.74 5.63
N MET A 26 12.08 2.90 4.95
CA MET A 26 11.28 3.31 3.80
C MET A 26 10.22 4.34 4.19
N LEU A 27 9.48 4.11 5.28
CA LEU A 27 8.48 5.07 5.78
C LEU A 27 9.12 6.41 6.19
N ARG A 28 10.26 6.37 6.89
CA ARG A 28 11.01 7.59 7.24
C ARG A 28 11.46 8.36 5.99
N ALA A 29 12.01 7.67 5.00
CA ALA A 29 12.47 8.27 3.76
C ALA A 29 11.34 8.94 2.95
N ASN A 30 10.10 8.46 3.12
CA ASN A 30 8.90 9.03 2.50
C ASN A 30 8.16 10.05 3.40
N GLY A 31 8.76 10.49 4.51
CA GLY A 31 8.23 11.56 5.35
C GLY A 31 7.05 11.17 6.22
N ILE A 32 6.86 9.87 6.51
CA ILE A 32 5.77 9.38 7.36
C ILE A 32 6.04 9.61 8.85
N ASP A 33 7.30 9.76 9.27
CA ASP A 33 7.66 10.03 10.66
C ASP A 33 7.20 11.42 11.11
N GLY A 34 6.15 11.48 11.93
CA GLY A 34 5.53 12.73 12.38
C GLY A 34 4.43 13.25 11.43
N TYR A 35 4.05 12.51 10.40
CA TYR A 35 2.98 12.90 9.49
C TYR A 35 1.64 13.02 10.23
N TYR A 36 1.00 14.18 10.17
CA TYR A 36 -0.16 14.54 11.02
C TYR A 36 0.05 14.32 12.53
N GLY A 37 1.29 14.40 13.02
CA GLY A 37 1.63 14.16 14.42
C GLY A 37 1.72 12.68 14.81
N VAL A 38 1.57 11.76 13.85
CA VAL A 38 1.68 10.31 14.08
C VAL A 38 3.14 9.88 13.99
N SER A 39 3.65 9.24 15.04
CA SER A 39 5.03 8.73 15.06
C SER A 39 5.17 7.45 14.23
N LEU A 40 6.39 7.14 13.75
CA LEU A 40 6.64 5.85 13.08
C LEU A 40 6.27 4.64 13.94
N ALA A 41 6.48 4.71 15.26
CA ALA A 41 6.13 3.61 16.17
C ALA A 41 4.61 3.36 16.18
N GLU A 42 3.81 4.43 16.11
CA GLU A 42 2.36 4.34 16.01
C GLU A 42 1.94 3.81 14.63
N CYS A 43 2.64 4.21 13.55
CA CYS A 43 2.43 3.66 12.22
C CYS A 43 2.75 2.16 12.12
N GLU A 44 3.82 1.69 12.78
CA GLU A 44 4.19 0.28 12.84
C GLU A 44 3.11 -0.57 13.52
N TYR A 45 2.44 -0.03 14.55
CA TYR A 45 1.36 -0.74 15.25
C TYR A 45 0.19 -1.13 14.34
N TYR A 46 -0.14 -0.28 13.36
CA TYR A 46 -1.21 -0.54 12.39
C TYR A 46 -0.74 -1.32 11.16
N THR A 47 0.55 -1.59 11.02
CA THR A 47 1.11 -2.25 9.84
C THR A 47 0.93 -3.78 9.93
N LEU A 48 0.28 -4.39 8.92
CA LEU A 48 0.11 -5.84 8.83
C LEU A 48 1.26 -6.52 8.09
N ASN A 49 2.09 -7.26 8.85
CA ASN A 49 3.16 -8.16 8.37
C ASN A 49 4.12 -7.54 7.34
N TYR A 50 4.17 -6.21 7.24
CA TYR A 50 4.95 -5.46 6.24
C TYR A 50 4.76 -5.98 4.80
N ASN A 51 3.59 -6.56 4.51
CA ASN A 51 3.30 -7.25 3.26
C ASN A 51 2.48 -6.35 2.32
N THR A 52 3.11 -5.83 1.27
CA THR A 52 2.42 -4.95 0.31
C THR A 52 1.43 -5.68 -0.59
N MET A 53 1.39 -7.02 -0.55
CA MET A 53 0.37 -7.84 -1.22
C MET A 53 -0.77 -8.28 -0.31
N ALA A 54 -0.79 -7.90 0.96
CA ALA A 54 -1.85 -8.32 1.87
C ALA A 54 -3.22 -7.92 1.29
N LYS A 55 -4.15 -8.89 1.26
CA LYS A 55 -5.48 -8.71 0.70
C LYS A 55 -6.49 -9.39 1.60
N ASN A 56 -7.47 -8.64 2.08
CA ASN A 56 -8.58 -9.15 2.87
C ASN A 56 -9.89 -8.81 2.17
N THR A 57 -10.81 -9.77 2.05
CA THR A 57 -12.14 -9.54 1.42
C THR A 57 -13.20 -9.54 2.51
N ASN A 58 -13.98 -8.46 2.55
CA ASN A 58 -14.99 -8.23 3.57
C ASN A 58 -16.36 -8.77 3.14
N SER A 59 -17.28 -8.90 4.09
CA SER A 59 -18.64 -9.42 3.87
C SER A 59 -19.49 -8.55 2.94
N ASP A 60 -19.23 -7.24 2.93
CA ASP A 60 -19.83 -6.25 2.03
C ASP A 60 -19.24 -6.27 0.60
N ARG A 61 -18.32 -7.21 0.33
CA ARG A 61 -17.57 -7.39 -0.92
C ARG A 61 -16.54 -6.30 -1.20
N SER A 62 -16.25 -5.41 -0.25
CA SER A 62 -15.07 -4.55 -0.30
C SER A 62 -13.79 -5.38 -0.07
N THR A 63 -12.64 -4.80 -0.40
CA THR A 63 -11.34 -5.43 -0.21
C THR A 63 -10.37 -4.46 0.43
N ASP A 64 -9.65 -4.90 1.44
CA ASP A 64 -8.56 -4.17 2.05
C ASP A 64 -7.23 -4.58 1.41
N PHE A 65 -6.39 -3.59 1.10
CA PHE A 65 -5.16 -3.78 0.33
C PHE A 65 -3.90 -3.31 1.06
N GLY A 66 -2.82 -4.05 0.85
CA GLY A 66 -1.47 -3.69 1.27
C GLY A 66 -1.26 -3.79 2.77
N SER A 67 -0.07 -3.38 3.22
CA SER A 67 0.34 -3.46 4.61
C SER A 67 -0.48 -2.57 5.55
N PHE A 68 -1.13 -1.53 5.03
CA PHE A 68 -2.03 -0.64 5.77
C PHE A 68 -3.52 -1.01 5.65
N GLN A 69 -3.86 -2.06 4.90
CA GLN A 69 -5.25 -2.51 4.70
C GLN A 69 -6.20 -1.37 4.28
N ILE A 70 -5.82 -0.64 3.23
CA ILE A 70 -6.64 0.44 2.66
C ILE A 70 -7.88 -0.17 2.01
N ASN A 71 -9.06 0.22 2.50
CA ASN A 71 -10.34 -0.35 2.07
C ASN A 71 -10.82 0.20 0.71
N SER A 72 -11.24 -0.69 -0.18
CA SER A 72 -11.64 -0.36 -1.56
C SER A 72 -12.99 0.35 -1.69
N TYR A 73 -13.85 0.29 -0.68
CA TYR A 73 -15.14 0.97 -0.70
C TYR A 73 -14.98 2.47 -0.40
N LEU A 74 -14.06 2.82 0.50
CA LEU A 74 -13.85 4.19 0.94
C LEU A 74 -12.82 4.95 0.11
N TRP A 75 -11.69 4.30 -0.22
CA TRP A 75 -10.50 5.00 -0.70
C TRP A 75 -10.24 4.79 -2.19
N CYS A 76 -11.00 3.93 -2.86
CA CYS A 76 -10.72 3.50 -4.22
C CYS A 76 -11.94 3.73 -5.11
N PHE A 77 -11.69 4.21 -6.33
CA PHE A 77 -12.75 4.58 -7.29
C PHE A 77 -13.70 3.42 -7.67
N SER A 78 -13.28 2.17 -7.43
CA SER A 78 -14.12 1.00 -7.63
C SER A 78 -13.82 -0.08 -6.59
N PRO A 79 -14.84 -0.75 -6.03
CA PRO A 79 -14.66 -1.81 -5.04
C PRO A 79 -13.89 -3.03 -5.58
N ARG A 80 -13.75 -3.13 -6.91
CA ARG A 80 -12.99 -4.21 -7.59
C ARG A 80 -11.61 -3.78 -8.08
N ALA A 81 -11.24 -2.51 -7.96
CA ALA A 81 -9.95 -2.01 -8.39
C ALA A 81 -8.89 -2.27 -7.33
N SER A 82 -7.66 -2.59 -7.75
CA SER A 82 -6.49 -2.59 -6.87
C SER A 82 -6.20 -1.15 -6.46
N CYS A 83 -6.32 -0.87 -5.16
CA CYS A 83 -5.90 0.41 -4.58
C CYS A 83 -4.39 0.56 -4.80
N GLY A 84 -3.97 1.57 -5.59
CA GLY A 84 -2.55 1.78 -5.93
C GLY A 84 -2.26 2.30 -7.34
N LEU A 85 -3.27 2.40 -8.21
CA LEU A 85 -3.13 2.99 -9.57
C LEU A 85 -3.65 4.42 -9.70
N SER A 86 -4.21 5.00 -8.64
CA SER A 86 -4.58 6.41 -8.56
C SER A 86 -4.11 7.01 -7.24
N PRO A 87 -3.81 8.32 -7.18
CA PRO A 87 -3.63 9.01 -5.91
C PRO A 87 -4.81 8.67 -5.00
N CYS A 88 -4.55 8.37 -3.73
CA CYS A 88 -5.61 8.45 -2.73
C CYS A 88 -6.01 9.93 -2.69
N GLU A 89 -7.19 10.25 -3.21
CA GLU A 89 -7.76 11.59 -3.05
C GLU A 89 -8.17 11.71 -1.58
N VAL A 90 -7.32 12.37 -0.79
CA VAL A 90 -7.64 12.88 0.55
C VAL A 90 -8.24 14.27 0.43
#